data_AF-A0A7T4ED54-F1
#
_entry.id   AF-A0A7T4ED54-F1
#
_cell.length_a   1.000
_cell.length_b   1.000
_cell.length_c   1.000
_cell.angle_alpha   90.00
_cell.angle_beta   90.00
_cell.angle_gamma   90.00
#
_symmetry.space_group_name_H-M   'P 1'
#
loop_
_entity.id
_entity.type
_entity.pdbx_description
1 polymer ?
#
loop_
_entity_poly.entity_id
_entity_poly.type
_entity_poly.pdbx_seq_one_letter_code
_entity_poly.pdbx_strand_id
1 'polypeptide(L)'
;MISLLELPALRKEIVSAEKKFSGHSPEEMVIHTSTLRKCGLWWASRDMTKLAISTAPEMPEWTPAIAAPEPIGFMWFSAPIGSTPDTPPAGFKGDGAPTESVLGAGRIQGVHWSLQAGHTLTLTLYGTCVDEVQRARTVPVTRDIYEIGVYKIIADQEFSPSSGAIPQPWAAKVVHTLGAAWILMQQPTVATTRKAKGVGGGVGKKKPPKTSLVQVIELRRLAHKHSEEKDMPPASFTLGGWCGGIGGSSA
;
A
#
# COMPACT_ATOMS: atom_id res chain seq x y z
N MET A 1 -15.82 4.24 7.17
CA MET A 1 -14.59 3.46 6.97
C MET A 1 -14.96 2.17 6.24
N ILE A 2 -14.25 1.81 5.16
CA ILE A 2 -14.48 0.56 4.42
C ILE A 2 -13.78 -0.59 5.14
N SER A 3 -14.43 -1.75 5.21
CA SER A 3 -13.83 -2.99 5.68
C SER A 3 -13.29 -3.82 4.52
N LEU A 4 -12.35 -4.73 4.80
CA LEU A 4 -11.78 -5.63 3.79
C LEU A 4 -12.85 -6.44 3.05
N LEU A 5 -13.95 -6.76 3.72
CA LEU A 5 -15.04 -7.57 3.17
C LEU A 5 -15.88 -6.82 2.14
N GLU A 6 -15.89 -5.49 2.21
CA GLU A 6 -16.66 -4.61 1.33
C GLU A 6 -15.89 -4.27 0.05
N LEU A 7 -14.60 -4.62 -0.04
CA LEU A 7 -13.74 -4.26 -1.17
C LEU A 7 -14.28 -4.71 -2.55
N PRO A 8 -14.85 -5.93 -2.71
CA PRO A 8 -15.48 -6.32 -3.96
C PRO A 8 -16.74 -5.51 -4.30
N ALA A 9 -17.47 -5.03 -3.30
CA ALA A 9 -18.65 -4.18 -3.48
C ALA A 9 -18.22 -2.75 -3.87
N LEU A 10 -17.24 -2.18 -3.16
CA LEU A 10 -16.63 -0.89 -3.48
C LEU A 10 -16.16 -0.85 -4.94
N ARG A 11 -15.44 -1.87 -5.41
CA ARG A 11 -15.03 -1.95 -6.83
C ARG A 11 -16.22 -1.89 -7.79
N LYS A 12 -17.31 -2.60 -7.50
CA LYS A 12 -18.52 -2.57 -8.35
C LYS A 12 -19.17 -1.18 -8.35
N GLU A 13 -19.17 -0.52 -7.20
CA GLU A 13 -19.70 0.84 -7.05
C GLU A 13 -18.84 1.86 -7.81
N ILE A 14 -17.51 1.78 -7.73
CA ILE A 14 -16.59 2.58 -8.57
C ILE A 14 -16.93 2.39 -10.04
N VAL A 15 -16.93 1.15 -10.52
CA VAL A 15 -17.24 0.83 -11.92
C VAL A 15 -18.62 1.34 -12.38
N SER A 16 -19.59 1.45 -11.47
CA SER A 16 -20.91 2.01 -11.75
C SER A 16 -20.91 3.55 -11.77
N ALA A 17 -20.19 4.16 -10.83
CA ALA A 17 -20.06 5.60 -10.68
C ALA A 17 -19.28 6.24 -11.83
N GLU A 18 -18.32 5.52 -12.42
CA GLU A 18 -17.50 6.00 -13.54
C GLU A 18 -18.31 6.55 -14.72
N LYS A 19 -19.50 6.02 -14.97
CA LYS A 19 -20.41 6.56 -16.01
C LYS A 19 -20.85 8.01 -15.78
N LYS A 20 -20.62 8.54 -14.57
CA LYS A 20 -21.04 9.88 -14.13
C LYS A 20 -19.88 10.88 -14.10
N PHE A 21 -18.63 10.43 -14.30
CA PHE A 21 -17.49 11.35 -14.36
C PHE A 21 -17.37 11.95 -15.75
N SER A 22 -17.26 13.27 -15.83
CA SER A 22 -17.12 14.05 -17.06
C SER A 22 -15.68 14.52 -17.34
N GLY A 23 -14.72 14.18 -16.48
CA GLY A 23 -13.35 14.75 -16.51
C GLY A 23 -12.30 13.93 -17.26
N HIS A 24 -12.58 12.66 -17.58
CA HIS A 24 -11.64 11.77 -18.26
C HIS A 24 -11.94 11.71 -19.76
N SER A 25 -10.93 11.44 -20.59
CA SER A 25 -11.21 11.12 -21.99
C SER A 25 -12.02 9.81 -22.07
N PRO A 26 -12.94 9.64 -23.03
CA PRO A 26 -13.73 8.42 -23.15
C PRO A 26 -12.88 7.14 -23.23
N GLU A 27 -11.72 7.22 -23.86
CA GLU A 27 -10.77 6.11 -23.96
C GLU A 27 -10.17 5.74 -22.60
N GLU A 28 -9.69 6.73 -21.83
CA GLU A 28 -9.15 6.50 -20.49
C GLU A 28 -10.20 5.92 -19.55
N MET A 29 -11.45 6.37 -19.64
CA MET A 29 -12.57 5.80 -18.87
C MET A 29 -12.83 4.34 -19.23
N VAL A 30 -12.81 4.01 -20.52
CA VAL A 30 -13.00 2.63 -20.99
C VAL A 30 -11.86 1.74 -20.50
N ILE A 31 -10.62 2.19 -20.59
CA ILE A 31 -9.45 1.43 -20.11
C ILE A 31 -9.53 1.25 -18.60
N HIS A 32 -9.75 2.32 -17.84
CA HIS A 32 -9.84 2.28 -16.38
C HIS A 32 -10.98 1.37 -15.90
N THR A 33 -12.21 1.55 -16.41
CA THR A 33 -13.33 0.68 -16.02
C THR A 33 -13.13 -0.78 -16.42
N SER A 34 -12.51 -1.05 -17.57
CA SER A 34 -12.26 -2.42 -18.03
C SER A 34 -11.18 -3.13 -17.21
N THR A 35 -10.13 -2.42 -16.81
CA THR A 35 -9.03 -2.93 -15.98
C THR A 35 -9.49 -3.11 -14.53
N LEU A 36 -10.23 -2.14 -14.00
CA LEU A 36 -10.80 -2.21 -12.67
C LEU A 36 -11.73 -3.42 -12.52
N ARG A 37 -12.58 -3.75 -13.50
CA ARG A 37 -13.44 -4.96 -13.45
C ARG A 37 -12.66 -6.27 -13.29
N LYS A 38 -11.42 -6.33 -13.79
CA LYS A 38 -10.59 -7.54 -13.87
C LYS A 38 -9.50 -7.60 -12.80
N CYS A 39 -9.25 -6.49 -12.10
CA CYS A 39 -8.15 -6.35 -11.16
C CYS A 39 -8.24 -7.37 -10.01
N GLY A 40 -7.10 -7.80 -9.48
CA GLY A 40 -7.06 -8.45 -8.17
C GLY A 40 -7.35 -7.44 -7.06
N LEU A 41 -7.81 -7.96 -5.92
CA LEU A 41 -8.24 -7.16 -4.78
C LEU A 41 -7.27 -7.39 -3.62
N TRP A 42 -6.72 -6.32 -3.07
CA TRP A 42 -5.71 -6.37 -2.03
C TRP A 42 -6.11 -5.51 -0.84
N TRP A 43 -5.84 -6.01 0.36
CA TRP A 43 -6.03 -5.28 1.60
C TRP A 43 -4.73 -5.26 2.38
N ALA A 44 -4.15 -4.08 2.59
CA ALA A 44 -3.03 -3.92 3.50
C ALA A 44 -3.56 -3.75 4.94
N SER A 45 -3.23 -4.71 5.81
CA SER A 45 -3.58 -4.66 7.24
C SER A 45 -3.01 -3.42 7.93
N ARG A 46 -3.43 -3.17 9.18
CA ARG A 46 -2.93 -2.04 10.00
C ARG A 46 -1.42 -2.02 10.09
N ASP A 47 -0.82 -3.15 10.44
CA ASP A 47 0.62 -3.21 10.67
C ASP A 47 1.39 -3.16 9.36
N MET A 48 0.86 -3.80 8.30
CA MET A 48 1.43 -3.69 6.95
C MET A 48 1.39 -2.26 6.42
N THR A 49 0.27 -1.56 6.62
CA THR A 49 0.12 -0.15 6.21
C THR A 49 1.13 0.73 6.94
N LYS A 50 1.26 0.58 8.26
CA LYS A 50 2.25 1.32 9.05
C LYS A 50 3.68 1.05 8.59
N LEU A 51 4.04 -0.22 8.40
CA LEU A 51 5.38 -0.60 7.96
C LEU A 51 5.68 -0.03 6.56
N ALA A 52 4.75 -0.17 5.61
CA ALA A 52 4.93 0.39 4.27
C ALA A 52 5.16 1.90 4.31
N ILE A 53 4.38 2.64 5.11
CA ILE A 53 4.56 4.10 5.28
C ILE A 53 5.92 4.43 5.91
N SER A 54 6.35 3.70 6.95
CA SER A 54 7.62 3.96 7.62
C SER A 54 8.83 3.58 6.78
N THR A 55 8.72 2.54 5.95
CA THR A 55 9.82 2.06 5.10
C THR A 55 9.93 2.84 3.80
N ALA A 56 8.85 3.44 3.31
CA ALA A 56 8.83 4.19 2.05
C ALA A 56 9.99 5.20 1.86
N PRO A 57 10.40 5.99 2.87
CA PRO A 57 11.50 6.96 2.71
C PRO A 57 12.89 6.34 2.59
N GLU A 58 13.06 5.10 3.04
CA GLU A 58 14.34 4.38 3.13
C GLU A 58 14.44 3.25 2.11
N MET A 59 13.48 3.16 1.18
CA MET A 59 13.45 2.09 0.20
C MET A 59 14.70 2.14 -0.70
N PRO A 60 15.26 0.97 -1.05
CA PRO A 60 16.19 0.90 -2.16
C PRO A 60 15.49 1.29 -3.47
N GLU A 61 16.31 1.44 -4.50
CA GLU A 61 15.84 1.52 -5.87
C GLU A 61 14.89 0.37 -6.22
N TRP A 62 13.80 0.71 -6.92
CA TRP A 62 12.78 -0.25 -7.30
C TRP A 62 12.12 0.11 -8.63
N THR A 63 11.73 -0.91 -9.37
CA THR A 63 11.05 -0.78 -10.66
C THR A 63 9.61 -1.27 -10.56
N PRO A 64 8.59 -0.43 -10.81
CA PRO A 64 7.19 -0.83 -10.69
C PRO A 64 6.81 -2.06 -11.51
N ALA A 65 7.31 -2.19 -12.74
CA ALA A 65 7.03 -3.35 -13.61
C ALA A 65 7.55 -4.68 -13.04
N ILE A 66 8.57 -4.63 -12.16
CA ILE A 66 9.15 -5.80 -11.49
C ILE A 66 8.48 -6.01 -10.12
N ALA A 67 8.24 -4.92 -9.39
CA ALA A 67 7.74 -4.96 -8.03
C ALA A 67 6.25 -5.31 -7.94
N ALA A 68 5.44 -4.85 -8.91
CA ALA A 68 3.99 -5.02 -8.86
C ALA A 68 3.60 -6.50 -8.76
N PRO A 69 2.69 -6.88 -7.83
CA PRO A 69 2.31 -8.28 -7.64
C PRO A 69 1.46 -8.82 -8.80
N GLU A 70 0.86 -7.94 -9.58
CA GLU A 70 0.10 -8.25 -10.80
C GLU A 70 0.00 -7.01 -11.71
N PRO A 71 -0.27 -7.18 -13.02
CA PRO A 71 -0.39 -6.06 -13.96
C PRO A 71 -1.53 -5.09 -13.65
N ILE A 72 -2.64 -5.60 -13.11
CA ILE A 72 -3.85 -4.83 -12.78
C ILE A 72 -4.33 -5.20 -11.39
N GLY A 73 -4.40 -4.25 -10.48
CA GLY A 73 -4.82 -4.52 -9.10
C GLY A 73 -5.43 -3.33 -8.41
N PHE A 74 -6.15 -3.61 -7.33
CA PHE A 74 -6.77 -2.59 -6.48
C PHE A 74 -6.45 -2.89 -5.03
N MET A 75 -5.68 -2.01 -4.40
CA MET A 75 -5.27 -2.14 -3.00
C MET A 75 -5.95 -1.07 -2.15
N TRP A 76 -6.47 -1.50 -0.99
CA TRP A 76 -6.95 -0.59 0.04
C TRP A 76 -6.08 -0.72 1.28
N PHE A 77 -5.59 0.43 1.76
CA PHE A 77 -4.82 0.52 2.98
C PHE A 77 -5.74 0.79 4.18
N SER A 78 -5.39 0.20 5.31
CA SER A 78 -6.15 0.36 6.56
C SER A 78 -6.18 1.80 7.11
N ALA A 79 -5.31 2.68 6.62
CA ALA A 79 -5.20 4.08 6.97
C ALA A 79 -4.73 4.89 5.75
N PRO A 80 -4.91 6.24 5.73
CA PRO A 80 -4.38 7.07 4.65
C PRO A 80 -2.88 6.92 4.47
N ILE A 81 -2.44 6.71 3.23
CA ILE A 81 -1.01 6.59 2.86
C ILE A 81 -0.41 7.92 2.38
N GLY A 82 -1.26 8.91 2.13
CA GLY A 82 -0.85 10.25 1.72
C GLY A 82 -2.05 11.17 1.60
N SER A 83 -1.77 12.45 1.37
CA SER A 83 -2.79 13.47 1.13
C SER A 83 -2.38 14.37 -0.01
N THR A 84 -3.33 14.71 -0.87
CA THR A 84 -3.14 15.77 -1.87
C THR A 84 -3.09 17.14 -1.19
N PRO A 85 -2.39 18.12 -1.77
CA PRO A 85 -2.41 19.50 -1.28
C PRO A 85 -3.83 20.09 -1.37
N ASP A 86 -4.12 21.13 -0.59
CA ASP A 86 -5.43 21.78 -0.58
C ASP A 86 -5.78 22.41 -1.94
N THR A 87 -4.77 22.98 -2.60
CA THR A 87 -4.84 23.51 -3.96
C THR A 87 -3.86 22.75 -4.85
N PRO A 88 -4.27 21.61 -5.44
CA PRO A 88 -3.38 20.86 -6.32
C PRO A 88 -3.03 21.70 -7.55
N PRO A 89 -1.77 21.66 -8.00
CA PRO A 89 -1.40 22.29 -9.26
C PRO A 89 -2.20 21.64 -10.40
N ALA A 90 -2.49 22.39 -11.46
CA ALA A 90 -3.12 21.83 -12.65
C ALA A 90 -2.29 20.63 -13.14
N GLY A 91 -2.88 19.43 -13.18
CA GLY A 91 -2.17 18.24 -13.63
C GLY A 91 -2.00 18.29 -15.15
N PHE A 92 -0.80 18.07 -15.68
CA PHE A 92 -0.60 18.06 -17.13
C PHE A 92 -0.82 16.65 -17.69
N LYS A 93 -1.63 16.51 -18.75
CA LYS A 93 -1.64 15.31 -19.60
C LYS A 93 -0.30 15.16 -20.32
N GLY A 94 -0.06 13.99 -20.91
CA GLY A 94 1.10 13.74 -21.77
C GLY A 94 1.19 14.64 -23.02
N ASP A 95 0.15 15.44 -23.30
CA ASP A 95 0.08 16.45 -24.36
C ASP A 95 0.21 17.90 -23.85
N GLY A 96 0.42 18.11 -22.54
CA GLY A 96 0.57 19.44 -21.95
C GLY A 96 -0.74 20.18 -21.64
N ALA A 97 -1.92 19.57 -21.78
CA ALA A 97 -3.17 20.19 -21.36
C ALA A 97 -3.37 20.13 -19.83
N PRO A 98 -3.84 21.22 -19.18
CA PRO A 98 -4.18 21.21 -17.76
C PRO A 98 -5.41 20.35 -17.49
N THR A 99 -5.34 19.56 -16.43
CA THR A 99 -6.39 18.65 -15.97
C THR A 99 -6.69 18.98 -14.52
N GLU A 100 -7.97 19.20 -14.22
CA GLU A 100 -8.53 19.22 -12.87
C GLU A 100 -8.57 17.81 -12.25
N SER A 101 -7.61 16.93 -12.58
CA SER A 101 -7.70 15.50 -12.29
C SER A 101 -7.36 15.13 -10.85
N VAL A 102 -7.06 16.10 -9.98
CA VAL A 102 -6.75 15.86 -8.58
C VAL A 102 -7.66 16.71 -7.70
N LEU A 103 -8.44 16.07 -6.82
CA LEU A 103 -9.19 16.75 -5.77
C LEU A 103 -8.23 17.25 -4.69
N GLY A 104 -8.42 18.50 -4.28
CA GLY A 104 -7.66 19.07 -3.17
C GLY A 104 -8.05 18.45 -1.82
N ALA A 105 -7.13 18.48 -0.85
CA ALA A 105 -7.34 17.98 0.51
C ALA A 105 -7.86 16.52 0.60
N GLY A 106 -7.50 15.69 -0.38
CA GLY A 106 -7.90 14.29 -0.46
C GLY A 106 -6.98 13.40 0.37
N ARG A 107 -7.52 12.59 1.28
CA ARG A 107 -6.77 11.56 2.03
C ARG A 107 -6.83 10.24 1.29
N ILE A 108 -5.71 9.82 0.70
CA ILE A 108 -5.61 8.66 -0.19
C ILE A 108 -5.50 7.38 0.62
N GLN A 109 -6.37 6.41 0.34
CA GLN A 109 -6.42 5.09 0.98
C GLN A 109 -6.49 3.93 -0.01
N GLY A 110 -7.15 4.15 -1.16
CA GLY A 110 -7.28 3.16 -2.21
C GLY A 110 -6.40 3.53 -3.40
N VAL A 111 -5.77 2.53 -3.99
CA VAL A 111 -5.02 2.69 -5.23
C VAL A 111 -5.40 1.57 -6.19
N HIS A 112 -5.98 1.95 -7.31
CA HIS A 112 -6.09 1.08 -8.48
C HIS A 112 -4.87 1.30 -9.36
N TRP A 113 -4.24 0.24 -9.83
CA TRP A 113 -3.17 0.34 -10.81
C TRP A 113 -3.48 -0.48 -12.06
N SER A 114 -2.97 0.02 -13.18
CA SER A 114 -2.95 -0.69 -14.45
C SER A 114 -1.63 -0.44 -15.18
N LEU A 115 -0.91 -1.53 -15.44
CA LEU A 115 0.25 -1.59 -16.31
C LEU A 115 -0.23 -1.83 -17.75
N GLN A 116 -0.12 -0.80 -18.60
CA GLN A 116 -0.52 -0.87 -20.00
C GLN A 116 0.63 -1.33 -20.90
N ALA A 117 0.31 -1.89 -22.07
CA ALA A 117 1.30 -2.16 -23.11
C ALA A 117 1.94 -0.83 -23.54
N GLY A 118 3.25 -0.69 -23.36
CA GLY A 118 3.96 0.58 -23.54
C GLY A 118 4.54 1.19 -22.26
N HIS A 119 4.81 0.38 -21.23
CA HIS A 119 5.63 0.77 -20.07
C HIS A 119 5.06 1.90 -19.22
N THR A 120 3.74 2.14 -19.26
CA THR A 120 3.09 3.17 -18.42
C THR A 120 2.31 2.51 -17.29
N LEU A 121 2.58 2.94 -16.06
CA LEU A 121 1.81 2.62 -14.87
C LEU A 121 0.83 3.75 -14.61
N THR A 122 -0.47 3.47 -14.74
CA THR A 122 -1.54 4.39 -14.34
C THR A 122 -2.02 4.04 -12.95
N LEU A 123 -2.04 5.01 -12.04
CA LEU A 123 -2.56 4.92 -10.68
C LEU A 123 -3.81 5.78 -10.56
N THR A 124 -4.96 5.17 -10.29
CA THR A 124 -6.17 5.90 -9.89
C THR A 124 -6.32 5.83 -8.37
N LEU A 125 -6.37 6.99 -7.74
CA LEU A 125 -6.32 7.18 -6.31
C LEU A 125 -7.72 7.39 -5.76
N TYR A 126 -8.03 6.73 -4.65
CA TYR A 126 -9.34 6.78 -3.99
C TYR A 126 -9.16 7.12 -2.51
N GLY A 127 -10.13 7.81 -1.95
CA GLY A 127 -10.01 8.30 -0.58
C GLY A 127 -11.18 9.15 -0.14
N THR A 128 -10.99 9.84 0.99
CA THR A 128 -11.97 10.79 1.52
C THR A 128 -11.51 12.21 1.21
N CYS A 129 -12.42 13.07 0.77
CA CYS A 129 -12.16 14.50 0.61
C CYS A 129 -12.72 15.22 1.85
N VAL A 130 -11.88 15.95 2.59
CA VAL A 130 -12.32 16.61 3.84
C VAL A 130 -12.84 18.03 3.61
N ASP A 131 -12.47 18.64 2.48
CA ASP A 131 -12.88 20.00 2.13
C ASP A 131 -14.25 20.00 1.42
N GLU A 132 -15.18 20.82 1.90
CA GLU A 132 -16.55 20.86 1.37
C GLU A 132 -16.61 21.43 -0.05
N VAL A 133 -15.78 22.43 -0.36
CA VAL A 133 -15.73 23.04 -1.68
C VAL A 133 -15.19 22.04 -2.70
N GLN A 134 -14.13 21.31 -2.36
CA GLN A 134 -13.58 20.25 -3.21
C GLN A 134 -14.56 19.08 -3.37
N ARG A 135 -15.30 18.70 -2.32
CA ARG A 135 -16.36 17.70 -2.43
C ARG A 135 -17.45 18.13 -3.41
N ALA A 136 -17.86 19.40 -3.40
CA ALA A 136 -18.91 19.90 -4.29
C ALA A 136 -18.53 19.90 -5.78
N ARG A 137 -17.23 19.82 -6.11
CA ARG A 137 -16.74 19.73 -7.50
C ARG A 137 -16.88 18.32 -8.10
N THR A 138 -17.18 17.32 -7.30
CA THR A 138 -17.28 15.92 -7.71
C THR A 138 -18.44 15.24 -7.01
N VAL A 139 -18.70 13.98 -7.35
CA VAL A 139 -19.68 13.15 -6.64
C VAL A 139 -18.95 11.99 -5.97
N PRO A 140 -19.33 11.60 -4.74
CA PRO A 140 -18.75 10.41 -4.15
C PRO A 140 -19.12 9.20 -4.99
N VAL A 141 -18.16 8.31 -5.15
CA VAL A 141 -18.33 7.00 -5.76
C VAL A 141 -19.30 6.15 -4.92
N THR A 142 -19.04 6.12 -3.61
CA THR A 142 -19.86 5.43 -2.62
C THR A 142 -19.59 6.01 -1.25
N ARG A 143 -20.64 6.16 -0.45
CA ARG A 143 -20.55 6.79 0.88
C ARG A 143 -19.82 8.14 0.74
N ASP A 144 -18.70 8.31 1.43
CA ASP A 144 -17.84 9.51 1.37
C ASP A 144 -16.47 9.20 0.73
N ILE A 145 -16.46 8.28 -0.24
CA ILE A 145 -15.27 7.92 -1.03
C ILE A 145 -15.34 8.58 -2.39
N TYR A 146 -14.26 9.24 -2.75
CA TYR A 146 -14.08 9.94 -4.02
C TYR A 146 -12.91 9.33 -4.77
N GLU A 147 -12.97 9.44 -6.10
CA GLU A 147 -11.77 9.40 -6.90
C GLU A 147 -10.99 10.68 -6.63
N ILE A 148 -9.83 10.55 -5.98
CA ILE A 148 -8.96 11.68 -5.63
C ILE A 148 -8.18 12.13 -6.85
N GLY A 149 -7.80 11.21 -7.73
CA GLY A 149 -7.22 11.57 -9.01
C GLY A 149 -6.44 10.47 -9.71
N VAL A 150 -5.87 10.81 -10.85
CA VAL A 150 -5.07 9.89 -11.68
C VAL A 150 -3.64 10.38 -11.77
N TYR A 151 -2.68 9.47 -11.54
CA TYR A 151 -1.25 9.73 -11.63
C TYR A 151 -0.59 8.68 -12.52
N LYS A 152 0.28 9.09 -13.45
CA LYS A 152 0.95 8.19 -14.40
C LYS A 152 2.46 8.29 -14.22
N ILE A 153 3.13 7.14 -14.22
CA ILE A 153 4.61 7.04 -14.21
C ILE A 153 5.09 6.02 -15.23
N ILE A 154 6.38 6.09 -15.57
CA ILE A 154 7.03 5.08 -16.41
C ILE A 154 7.27 3.84 -15.56
N ALA A 155 6.69 2.71 -15.93
CA ALA A 155 6.71 1.47 -15.17
C ALA A 155 8.08 0.78 -15.14
N ASP A 156 8.87 0.95 -16.20
CA ASP A 156 10.17 0.30 -16.38
C ASP A 156 11.33 1.17 -15.89
N GLN A 157 11.03 2.40 -15.47
CA GLN A 157 12.00 3.27 -14.84
C GLN A 157 12.23 2.84 -13.39
N GLU A 158 13.47 2.97 -12.95
CA GLU A 158 13.84 2.81 -11.56
C GLU A 158 13.54 4.06 -10.75
N PHE A 159 12.93 3.88 -9.59
CA PHE A 159 12.59 4.96 -8.66
C PHE A 159 13.28 4.72 -7.32
N SER A 160 13.69 5.81 -6.68
CA SER A 160 14.08 5.81 -5.28
C SER A 160 13.57 7.10 -4.62
N PRO A 161 13.33 7.11 -3.30
CA PRO A 161 12.88 8.31 -2.60
C PRO A 161 13.83 9.51 -2.78
N SER A 162 15.11 9.26 -3.06
CA SER A 162 16.15 10.27 -3.25
C SER A 162 16.36 10.71 -4.70
N SER A 163 15.80 10.02 -5.70
CA SER A 163 16.11 10.34 -7.12
C SER A 163 15.42 11.60 -7.64
N GLY A 164 14.37 12.08 -6.97
CA GLY A 164 13.57 13.21 -7.44
C GLY A 164 12.75 12.93 -8.71
N ALA A 165 12.70 11.67 -9.17
CA ALA A 165 11.96 11.28 -10.38
C ALA A 165 10.44 11.51 -10.29
N ILE A 166 9.92 11.66 -9.06
CA ILE A 166 8.53 12.06 -8.78
C ILE A 166 8.57 13.45 -8.13
N PRO A 167 8.36 14.53 -8.89
CA PRO A 167 8.61 15.88 -8.40
C PRO A 167 7.59 16.36 -7.38
N GLN A 168 6.37 15.82 -7.36
CA GLN A 168 5.34 16.19 -6.39
C GLN A 168 5.53 15.40 -5.08
N PRO A 169 5.80 16.06 -3.93
CA PRO A 169 6.06 15.36 -2.67
C PRO A 169 4.91 14.45 -2.21
N TRP A 170 3.66 14.89 -2.43
CA TRP A 170 2.49 14.10 -2.10
C TRP A 170 2.39 12.81 -2.93
N ALA A 171 2.74 12.89 -4.22
CA ALA A 171 2.70 11.76 -5.13
C ALA A 171 3.86 10.81 -4.82
N ALA A 172 5.07 11.34 -4.57
CA ALA A 172 6.23 10.55 -4.17
C ALA A 172 5.91 9.71 -2.92
N LYS A 173 5.31 10.32 -1.90
CA LYS A 173 4.89 9.60 -0.69
C LYS A 173 3.95 8.43 -0.98
N VAL A 174 2.92 8.66 -1.80
CA VAL A 174 1.92 7.64 -2.15
C VAL A 174 2.54 6.52 -2.98
N VAL A 175 3.31 6.86 -4.01
CA VAL A 175 3.95 5.92 -4.94
C VAL A 175 5.00 5.08 -4.22
N HIS A 176 5.86 5.68 -3.39
CA HIS A 176 6.84 4.92 -2.61
C HIS A 176 6.18 4.09 -1.51
N THR A 177 5.08 4.53 -0.89
CA THR A 177 4.33 3.68 0.05
C THR A 177 3.73 2.45 -0.65
N LEU A 178 3.20 2.62 -1.87
CA LEU A 178 2.72 1.51 -2.69
C LEU A 178 3.85 0.55 -3.06
N GLY A 179 5.00 1.09 -3.51
CA GLY A 179 6.20 0.33 -3.82
C GLY A 179 6.72 -0.44 -2.60
N ALA A 180 6.77 0.17 -1.42
CA ALA A 180 7.17 -0.48 -0.18
C ALA A 180 6.27 -1.68 0.12
N ALA A 181 4.95 -1.49 0.02
CA ALA A 181 3.99 -2.57 0.22
C ALA A 181 4.23 -3.72 -0.77
N TRP A 182 4.45 -3.42 -2.05
CA TRP A 182 4.74 -4.42 -3.08
C TRP A 182 6.03 -5.20 -2.80
N ILE A 183 7.13 -4.53 -2.47
CA ILE A 183 8.40 -5.20 -2.15
C ILE A 183 8.26 -6.08 -0.91
N LEU A 184 7.63 -5.57 0.15
CA LEU A 184 7.38 -6.31 1.40
C LEU A 184 6.52 -7.57 1.15
N MET A 185 5.57 -7.51 0.22
CA MET A 185 4.78 -8.69 -0.18
C MET A 185 5.61 -9.79 -0.84
N GLN A 186 6.72 -9.43 -1.48
CA GLN A 186 7.64 -10.40 -2.10
C GLN A 186 8.58 -11.06 -1.07
N GLN A 187 8.58 -10.61 0.18
CA GLN A 187 9.42 -11.14 1.25
C GLN A 187 8.60 -12.09 2.14
N PRO A 188 8.69 -13.43 1.94
CA PRO A 188 7.85 -14.36 2.68
C PRO A 188 8.17 -14.39 4.17
N THR A 189 9.36 -13.93 4.57
CA THR A 189 9.75 -13.79 5.99
C THR A 189 9.04 -12.62 6.68
N VAL A 190 8.60 -11.61 5.92
CA VAL A 190 8.03 -10.35 6.46
C VAL A 190 6.52 -10.31 6.33
N ALA A 191 5.96 -10.77 5.21
CA ALA A 191 4.51 -10.72 4.97
C ALA A 191 3.92 -12.10 4.67
N THR A 192 2.67 -12.30 5.08
CA THR A 192 1.80 -13.39 4.61
C THR A 192 0.61 -12.84 3.87
N THR A 193 0.29 -13.50 2.76
CA THR A 193 -0.93 -13.24 2.00
C THR A 193 -1.94 -14.35 2.25
N ARG A 194 -3.11 -14.00 2.78
CA ARG A 194 -4.25 -14.93 2.92
C ARG A 194 -5.45 -14.45 2.12
N LYS A 195 -6.29 -15.38 1.68
CA LYS A 195 -7.52 -15.05 0.95
C LYS A 195 -8.68 -14.89 1.92
N ALA A 196 -9.40 -13.78 1.81
CA ALA A 196 -10.67 -13.55 2.48
C ALA A 196 -11.80 -13.48 1.44
N LYS A 197 -12.98 -13.99 1.81
CA LYS A 197 -14.17 -13.91 0.97
C LYS A 197 -14.91 -12.62 1.30
N GLY A 198 -15.07 -11.71 0.34
CA GLY A 198 -15.86 -10.50 0.56
C GLY A 198 -17.37 -10.74 0.64
N VAL A 199 -18.08 -9.77 1.19
CA VAL A 199 -19.55 -9.73 1.28
C VAL A 199 -20.05 -9.18 -0.06
N GLY A 200 -20.67 -10.05 -0.89
CA GLY A 200 -21.13 -9.64 -2.22
C GLY A 200 -21.34 -10.76 -3.25
N GLY A 201 -21.18 -12.02 -2.84
CA GLY A 201 -21.65 -13.18 -3.60
C GLY A 201 -22.97 -13.66 -2.99
N GLY A 202 -24.05 -13.64 -3.79
CA GLY A 202 -25.38 -14.03 -3.36
C GLY A 202 -25.43 -15.38 -2.65
N VAL A 203 -26.46 -15.55 -1.81
CA VAL A 203 -26.76 -16.75 -1.03
C VAL A 203 -26.93 -17.94 -1.98
N GLY A 204 -25.86 -18.67 -2.22
CA GLY A 204 -25.85 -19.84 -3.08
C GLY A 204 -24.54 -20.62 -2.93
N LYS A 205 -24.64 -21.95 -2.89
CA LYS A 205 -23.53 -22.92 -2.72
C LYS A 205 -22.48 -22.93 -3.85
N LYS A 206 -22.36 -21.87 -4.68
CA LYS A 206 -21.34 -21.78 -5.74
C LYS A 206 -20.05 -21.16 -5.19
N LYS A 207 -18.90 -21.74 -5.55
CA LYS A 207 -17.57 -21.19 -5.23
C LYS A 207 -17.51 -19.73 -5.72
N PRO A 208 -17.03 -18.78 -4.90
CA PRO A 208 -16.94 -17.38 -5.30
C PRO A 208 -15.99 -17.24 -6.51
N PRO A 209 -16.30 -16.34 -7.46
CA PRO A 209 -15.38 -16.05 -8.56
C PRO A 209 -14.05 -15.50 -8.01
N LYS A 210 -12.93 -15.77 -8.69
CA LYS A 210 -11.59 -15.29 -8.25
C LYS A 210 -11.57 -13.77 -8.02
N THR A 211 -12.36 -13.02 -8.79
CA THR A 211 -12.49 -11.57 -8.71
C THR A 211 -13.22 -11.06 -7.45
N SER A 212 -13.75 -11.93 -6.59
CA SER A 212 -14.33 -11.54 -5.28
C SER A 212 -13.49 -12.01 -4.08
N LEU A 213 -12.34 -12.63 -4.34
CA LEU A 213 -11.37 -12.98 -3.31
C LEU A 213 -10.47 -11.77 -3.04
N VAL A 214 -10.34 -11.41 -1.76
CA VAL A 214 -9.46 -10.33 -1.30
C VAL A 214 -8.19 -10.96 -0.76
N GLN A 215 -7.05 -10.53 -1.27
CA GLN A 215 -5.71 -10.88 -0.79
C GLN A 215 -5.39 -9.96 0.40
N VAL A 216 -5.43 -10.49 1.61
CA VAL A 216 -5.12 -9.76 2.83
C VAL A 216 -3.63 -9.91 3.11
N ILE A 217 -2.94 -8.77 3.24
CA ILE A 217 -1.50 -8.69 3.47
C ILE A 217 -1.25 -8.33 4.94
N GLU A 218 -0.68 -9.28 5.67
CA GLU A 218 -0.40 -9.21 7.10
C GLU A 218 1.08 -9.38 7.35
N LEU A 219 1.63 -8.67 8.33
CA LEU A 219 3.01 -8.92 8.77
C LEU A 219 3.08 -10.28 9.46
N ARG A 220 4.14 -11.03 9.19
CA ARG A 220 4.47 -12.21 10.00
C ARG A 220 4.83 -11.74 11.39
N ARG A 221 4.27 -12.43 12.39
CA ARG A 221 4.79 -12.35 13.74
C ARG A 221 6.17 -12.98 13.72
N LEU A 222 7.21 -12.17 13.93
CA LEU A 222 8.50 -12.71 14.34
C LEU A 222 8.24 -13.47 15.64
N ALA A 223 8.56 -14.76 15.66
CA ALA A 223 8.54 -15.50 16.90
C ALA A 223 9.52 -14.79 17.84
N HIS A 224 9.01 -14.15 18.90
CA HIS A 224 9.86 -13.80 20.02
C HIS A 224 10.46 -15.12 20.50
N LYS A 225 11.74 -15.35 20.20
CA LYS A 225 12.53 -16.21 21.06
C LYS A 225 12.47 -15.53 22.42
N HIS A 226 11.63 -16.05 23.31
CA HIS A 226 11.92 -15.98 24.73
C HIS A 226 13.34 -16.53 24.84
N SER A 227 14.31 -15.64 25.00
CA SER A 227 15.48 -15.98 25.78
C SER A 227 14.92 -16.32 27.15
N GLU A 228 14.57 -17.59 27.35
CA GLU A 228 14.67 -18.21 28.66
C GLU A 228 16.12 -18.00 29.07
N GLU A 229 16.35 -16.88 29.74
CA GLU A 229 17.43 -16.70 30.67
C GLU A 229 17.24 -17.82 31.68
N LYS A 230 17.92 -18.95 31.42
CA LYS A 230 18.00 -20.04 32.37
C LYS A 230 18.52 -19.44 33.67
N ASP A 231 17.65 -19.42 34.67
CA ASP A 231 17.99 -19.25 36.07
C ASP A 231 19.30 -20.00 36.36
N MET A 232 20.38 -19.24 36.48
CA MET A 232 21.60 -19.76 37.08
C MET A 232 21.29 -20.03 38.56
N PRO A 233 21.64 -21.20 39.10
CA PRO A 233 21.48 -21.47 40.52
C PRO A 233 22.36 -20.51 41.33
N PRO A 234 21.99 -20.18 42.58
CA PRO A 234 22.69 -19.18 43.36
C PRO A 234 24.13 -19.61 43.59
N ALA A 235 25.07 -18.73 43.21
CA ALA A 235 26.48 -18.88 43.53
C ALA A 235 26.64 -19.02 45.04
N SER A 236 27.08 -20.19 45.49
CA SER A 236 27.60 -20.37 46.83
C SER A 236 28.96 -19.68 46.91
N PHE A 237 29.03 -18.59 47.67
CA PHE A 237 30.31 -18.01 48.08
C PHE A 237 31.00 -18.99 49.03
N THR A 238 31.93 -19.79 48.50
CA THR A 238 32.96 -20.44 49.30
C THR A 238 34.22 -19.58 49.21
N LEU A 239 34.50 -18.83 50.27
CA LEU A 239 35.83 -18.28 50.51
C LEU A 239 36.79 -19.46 50.73
N GLY A 240 37.59 -19.78 49.73
CA GLY A 240 38.54 -20.87 49.80
C GLY A 240 39.60 -20.75 48.72
N GLY A 241 40.62 -19.94 48.96
CA GLY A 241 41.79 -19.92 48.11
C GLY A 241 42.82 -18.89 48.54
N TRP A 242 43.79 -19.32 49.33
CA TRP A 242 45.18 -18.91 49.14
C TRP A 242 46.12 -19.92 49.81
N CYS A 243 46.50 -20.96 49.05
CA CYS A 243 47.76 -21.66 49.22
C CYS A 243 48.78 -20.98 48.30
N GLY A 244 49.65 -20.15 48.87
CA GLY A 244 50.85 -19.64 48.21
C GLY A 244 52.07 -20.24 48.91
N GLY A 245 52.66 -21.28 48.32
CA GLY A 245 53.92 -21.87 48.77
C GLY A 245 54.98 -21.73 47.69
N ILE A 246 55.96 -20.86 47.90
CA ILE A 246 57.32 -20.84 47.32
C ILE A 246 58.12 -20.04 48.37
N GLY A 247 59.04 -20.57 49.19
CA GLY A 247 60.27 -21.29 48.89
C GLY A 247 61.45 -20.37 49.24
N GLY A 248 62.21 -20.65 50.32
CA GLY A 248 63.41 -19.85 50.63
C GLY A 248 64.04 -19.98 52.02
N SER A 249 64.88 -21.02 52.18
CA SER A 249 66.17 -21.06 52.89
C SER A 249 66.27 -20.86 54.42
N SER A 250 66.76 -21.94 55.06
CA SER A 250 67.50 -21.94 56.32
C SER A 250 69.00 -22.11 56.04
N ALA A 251 69.82 -21.18 56.53
CA ALA A 251 71.14 -21.34 57.17
C ALA A 251 71.83 -19.96 57.27
#